data_AF-A0A1H8R6V3-F1
#
_entry.id   AF-A0A1H8R6V3-F1
#
_cell.length_a   1.000
_cell.length_b   1.000
_cell.length_c   1.000
_cell.angle_alpha   90.00
_cell.angle_beta   90.00
_cell.angle_gamma   90.00
#
_symmetry.space_group_name_H-M   'P 1'
#
loop_
_entity.id
_entity.type
_entity.pdbx_description
1 polymer ?
#
loop_
_entity_poly.entity_id
_entity_poly.type
_entity_poly.pdbx_seq_one_letter_code
_entity_poly.pdbx_strand_id
1 'polypeptide(L)'
;MSGGKGEKFVDRRTALLTIGSVGGLAATGGSGVAKAIGGHRVSSQERTATPPFPSTTRLAPDLIISQDPTDFEELSRDGRGKRTVFDRRKGKWTTIDAYLFTARYEDSDDVIPTGFTNRIEFQANPEFGYRGSWQEAFNYAREIGRLPRALQTGLDTVVLHRGDKSFGGKDGNILIHTDKAEKLDESGYLQETLLHEGTHASLDGEHTTSSGWKSAQKSDPTFITSYAERNPAREDLAASFVAWIAVRHLDGRVPREDIETIKETIPNRLRYLDRQNFSMAPLVRRISDPITEPPFTLVYRISQDAITAEDSTIKQWSFSGRSRRNVYDAREGQYTSIKPYLFEAQYPSGRRIEFQVNPEYEFERAKRAVEKYADAIGSLPWILIGEIDDVAIHLGKKAPRFRDGSLIVHANRAFALLKNDVLEEIFVRLATKPLHERYAQSPEWTSAKDRDGAFVSDFATRSHETDFGESFLAWMLARYLPDRIRGSRKSTVTDTIPNRIRFFDDQDFGMWPYNEFTN
;
A
#
# COMPACT_ATOMS: atom_id res chain seq x y z
N MET A 1 -34.69 -56.00 -13.78
CA MET A 1 -34.21 -56.91 -14.84
C MET A 1 -33.88 -56.06 -16.07
N SER A 2 -32.78 -56.41 -16.76
CA SER A 2 -32.22 -55.84 -18.01
C SER A 2 -31.82 -54.35 -17.97
N GLY A 3 -30.70 -53.90 -18.50
CA GLY A 3 -29.63 -54.50 -19.31
C GLY A 3 -28.66 -53.38 -19.71
N GLY A 4 -27.37 -53.68 -19.84
CA GLY A 4 -26.30 -52.67 -19.93
C GLY A 4 -25.86 -52.23 -21.33
N LYS A 5 -24.59 -51.75 -21.36
CA LYS A 5 -23.76 -51.19 -22.45
C LYS A 5 -24.05 -49.71 -22.72
N GLY A 6 -23.08 -48.82 -22.99
CA GLY A 6 -21.65 -48.91 -23.26
C GLY A 6 -21.21 -47.55 -23.83
N GLU A 7 -19.93 -47.23 -23.70
CA GLU A 7 -19.22 -45.98 -24.02
C GLU A 7 -19.52 -45.34 -25.40
N LYS A 8 -19.30 -44.01 -25.52
CA LYS A 8 -18.21 -43.44 -26.35
C LYS A 8 -18.06 -41.92 -26.27
N PHE A 9 -16.80 -41.53 -26.08
CA PHE A 9 -16.16 -40.24 -26.36
C PHE A 9 -16.41 -39.75 -27.81
N VAL A 10 -16.51 -38.43 -28.00
CA VAL A 10 -16.31 -37.79 -29.31
C VAL A 10 -15.34 -36.62 -29.18
N ASP A 11 -14.17 -36.83 -29.77
CA ASP A 11 -13.14 -35.86 -30.17
C ASP A 11 -13.60 -35.09 -31.42
N ARG A 12 -13.33 -33.77 -31.49
CA ARG A 12 -13.28 -33.03 -32.76
C ARG A 12 -12.13 -32.01 -32.77
N ARG A 13 -11.02 -32.49 -33.30
CA ARG A 13 -9.87 -31.79 -33.87
C ARG A 13 -10.21 -30.81 -35.02
N THR A 14 -9.44 -29.71 -35.01
CA THR A 14 -8.77 -29.05 -36.15
C THR A 14 -9.60 -28.37 -37.25
N ALA A 15 -9.46 -27.05 -37.34
CA ALA A 15 -9.64 -26.29 -38.59
C ALA A 15 -8.31 -25.59 -38.95
N LEU A 16 -7.60 -26.15 -39.93
CA LEU A 16 -6.57 -25.46 -40.70
C LEU A 16 -7.27 -24.50 -41.66
N LEU A 17 -6.85 -23.22 -41.70
CA LEU A 17 -7.16 -22.34 -42.82
C LEU A 17 -5.90 -22.14 -43.66
N THR A 18 -5.99 -22.62 -44.90
CA THR A 18 -4.99 -22.51 -45.96
C THR A 18 -4.92 -21.07 -46.47
N ILE A 19 -3.73 -20.46 -46.53
CA ILE A 19 -3.50 -19.25 -47.30
C ILE A 19 -2.56 -19.61 -48.47
N GLY A 20 -3.11 -19.54 -49.67
CA GLY A 20 -2.41 -19.75 -50.93
C GLY A 20 -1.51 -18.57 -51.29
N SER A 21 -0.37 -18.90 -51.87
CA SER A 21 0.66 -18.01 -52.41
C SER A 21 0.37 -17.62 -53.87
N VAL A 22 0.51 -16.33 -54.19
CA VAL A 22 0.92 -15.78 -55.50
C VAL A 22 1.63 -14.45 -55.17
N GLY A 23 2.94 -14.28 -55.39
CA GLY A 23 3.57 -14.01 -56.69
C GLY A 23 3.79 -12.50 -56.82
N GLY A 24 5.05 -12.05 -56.73
CA GLY A 24 5.42 -10.64 -56.59
C GLY A 24 5.44 -9.82 -57.88
N LEU A 25 5.68 -8.51 -57.74
CA LEU A 25 6.38 -7.66 -58.71
C LEU A 25 6.85 -6.37 -58.02
N ALA A 26 7.96 -5.82 -58.51
CA ALA A 26 8.68 -4.69 -57.95
C ALA A 26 8.29 -3.33 -58.61
N ALA A 27 8.58 -2.28 -57.85
CA ALA A 27 9.12 -0.97 -58.26
C ALA A 27 8.18 0.21 -58.63
N THR A 28 8.70 1.37 -58.18
CA THR A 28 8.51 2.77 -58.62
C THR A 28 7.45 3.62 -57.91
N GLY A 29 7.90 4.82 -57.51
CA GLY A 29 7.17 5.79 -56.71
C GLY A 29 6.37 6.81 -57.51
N GLY A 30 5.77 7.75 -56.78
CA GLY A 30 5.08 8.89 -57.36
C GLY A 30 4.01 9.44 -56.42
N SER A 31 4.14 10.72 -56.09
CA SER A 31 3.20 11.52 -55.31
C SER A 31 1.80 11.56 -55.91
N GLY A 32 0.78 11.56 -55.06
CA GLY A 32 -0.59 11.88 -55.46
C GLY A 32 -1.48 12.17 -54.26
N VAL A 33 -1.78 13.44 -54.05
CA VAL A 33 -2.78 13.93 -53.09
C VAL A 33 -4.17 13.59 -53.60
N ALA A 34 -5.01 12.92 -52.81
CA ALA A 34 -6.48 13.05 -52.88
C ALA A 34 -7.23 12.43 -51.69
N LYS A 35 -7.91 13.33 -50.97
CA LYS A 35 -9.32 13.27 -50.54
C LYS A 35 -9.71 12.32 -49.39
N ALA A 36 -9.99 12.98 -48.27
CA ALA A 36 -10.66 12.46 -47.09
C ALA A 36 -12.05 11.88 -47.41
N ILE A 37 -12.34 10.73 -46.78
CA ILE A 37 -13.70 10.23 -46.53
C ILE A 37 -13.73 9.87 -45.04
N GLY A 38 -14.65 10.50 -44.31
CA GLY A 38 -14.73 10.43 -42.86
C GLY A 38 -15.05 9.03 -42.35
N GLY A 39 -14.24 8.59 -41.38
CA GLY A 39 -14.55 7.51 -40.45
C GLY A 39 -14.28 8.02 -39.05
N HIS A 40 -15.23 7.81 -38.14
CA HIS A 40 -15.14 8.22 -36.73
C HIS A 40 -13.79 7.87 -36.11
N ARG A 41 -12.99 8.90 -35.82
CA ARG A 41 -11.79 8.79 -35.02
C ARG A 41 -12.24 8.66 -33.56
N VAL A 42 -12.17 7.45 -33.01
CA VAL A 42 -12.17 7.27 -31.56
C VAL A 42 -10.99 8.09 -31.03
N SER A 43 -11.30 9.07 -30.19
CA SER A 43 -10.32 9.92 -29.51
C SER A 43 -9.37 9.03 -28.70
N SER A 44 -8.14 8.86 -29.19
CA SER A 44 -7.00 8.47 -28.38
C SER A 44 -6.57 9.72 -27.63
N GLN A 45 -6.74 9.74 -26.31
CA GLN A 45 -6.08 10.73 -25.45
C GLN A 45 -4.57 10.68 -25.75
N GLU A 46 -4.00 11.77 -26.26
CA GLU A 46 -2.55 11.89 -26.45
C GLU A 46 -1.88 11.93 -25.07
N ARG A 47 -1.00 10.98 -24.80
CA ARG A 47 -0.13 10.98 -23.62
C ARG A 47 0.89 12.10 -23.81
N THR A 48 0.93 13.05 -22.90
CA THR A 48 1.75 14.27 -23.03
C THR A 48 3.09 14.22 -22.29
N ALA A 49 3.33 13.17 -21.49
CA ALA A 49 4.51 13.03 -20.64
C ALA A 49 5.43 11.88 -21.08
N THR A 50 6.74 12.12 -21.08
CA THR A 50 7.77 11.10 -21.34
C THR A 50 7.90 10.15 -20.13
N PRO A 51 7.98 8.83 -20.33
CA PRO A 51 8.25 7.89 -19.23
C PRO A 51 9.52 8.26 -18.44
N PRO A 52 9.47 8.28 -17.09
CA PRO A 52 10.58 8.74 -16.25
C PRO A 52 11.78 7.78 -16.25
N PHE A 53 11.56 6.48 -16.45
CA PHE A 53 12.62 5.47 -16.38
C PHE A 53 12.99 4.89 -17.78
N PRO A 54 14.28 4.72 -18.11
CA PRO A 54 14.68 4.35 -19.47
C PRO A 54 14.57 2.84 -19.79
N SER A 55 14.69 1.92 -18.82
CA SER A 55 14.88 0.47 -19.04
C SER A 55 13.74 -0.44 -18.55
N THR A 56 13.79 -1.73 -18.89
CA THR A 56 12.84 -2.80 -18.49
C THR A 56 12.73 -2.99 -16.98
N THR A 57 13.88 -2.94 -16.34
CA THR A 57 14.15 -3.06 -14.91
C THR A 57 15.30 -2.08 -14.62
N ARG A 58 15.47 -1.67 -13.36
CA ARG A 58 16.32 -0.60 -12.78
C ARG A 58 15.51 0.57 -12.24
N LEU A 59 14.56 0.30 -11.36
CA LEU A 59 13.97 1.36 -10.52
C LEU A 59 14.91 1.73 -9.39
N ALA A 60 15.48 0.74 -8.70
CA ALA A 60 16.50 0.94 -7.69
C ALA A 60 17.35 -0.32 -7.54
N PRO A 61 18.69 -0.21 -7.39
CA PRO A 61 19.51 -1.37 -7.05
C PRO A 61 19.10 -1.87 -5.66
N ASP A 62 19.26 -3.18 -5.43
CA ASP A 62 19.03 -3.82 -4.14
C ASP A 62 17.59 -3.67 -3.62
N LEU A 63 16.62 -3.58 -4.54
CA LEU A 63 15.20 -3.51 -4.18
C LEU A 63 14.79 -4.71 -3.31
N ILE A 64 15.29 -5.90 -3.64
CA ILE A 64 15.19 -7.12 -2.83
C ILE A 64 16.62 -7.63 -2.62
N ILE A 65 16.98 -7.92 -1.37
CA ILE A 65 18.34 -8.29 -0.96
C ILE A 65 18.41 -9.69 -0.37
N SER A 66 19.63 -10.22 -0.28
CA SER A 66 19.88 -11.58 0.23
C SER A 66 19.37 -11.82 1.66
N GLN A 67 19.22 -10.76 2.46
CA GLN A 67 18.71 -10.76 3.83
C GLN A 67 17.18 -10.82 3.91
N ASP A 68 16.48 -10.60 2.80
CA ASP A 68 15.02 -10.71 2.78
C ASP A 68 14.57 -12.15 3.01
N PRO A 69 13.39 -12.33 3.64
CA PRO A 69 12.85 -13.65 3.91
C PRO A 69 12.66 -14.47 2.63
N THR A 70 12.85 -15.77 2.74
CA THR A 70 12.66 -16.72 1.64
C THR A 70 11.85 -17.91 2.15
N ASP A 71 10.87 -18.33 1.35
CA ASP A 71 10.08 -19.54 1.59
C ASP A 71 10.79 -20.79 1.03
N PHE A 72 12.02 -20.65 0.50
CA PHE A 72 12.79 -21.78 0.00
C PHE A 72 13.20 -22.71 1.14
N GLU A 73 12.71 -23.95 1.09
CA GLU A 73 12.94 -24.97 2.12
C GLU A 73 14.05 -25.93 1.69
N GLU A 74 13.90 -26.53 0.50
CA GLU A 74 14.85 -27.52 0.01
C GLU A 74 14.95 -27.54 -1.52
N LEU A 75 16.10 -28.02 -2.01
CA LEU A 75 16.28 -28.47 -3.37
C LEU A 75 16.50 -29.98 -3.35
N SER A 76 15.68 -30.72 -4.10
CA SER A 76 15.77 -32.17 -4.23
C SER A 76 16.31 -32.58 -5.60
N ARG A 77 16.87 -33.79 -5.71
CA ARG A 77 17.52 -34.29 -6.93
C ARG A 77 16.58 -35.23 -7.66
N ASP A 78 16.23 -34.89 -8.90
CA ASP A 78 15.33 -35.70 -9.74
C ASP A 78 16.05 -36.40 -10.90
N GLY A 79 17.38 -36.28 -10.93
CA GLY A 79 18.23 -36.99 -11.88
C GLY A 79 18.39 -36.23 -13.19
N ARG A 80 18.14 -36.91 -14.32
CA ARG A 80 18.29 -36.35 -15.67
C ARG A 80 17.09 -36.70 -16.54
N GLY A 81 16.76 -35.83 -17.48
CA GLY A 81 15.71 -36.11 -18.43
C GLY A 81 15.71 -35.19 -19.64
N LYS A 82 15.11 -35.67 -20.73
CA LYS A 82 14.90 -34.83 -21.91
C LYS A 82 13.87 -33.73 -21.59
N ARG A 83 14.25 -32.48 -21.85
CA ARG A 83 13.37 -31.29 -21.77
C ARG A 83 13.55 -30.47 -23.04
N THR A 84 12.45 -29.90 -23.53
CA THR A 84 12.48 -28.94 -24.65
C THR A 84 12.44 -27.54 -24.05
N VAL A 85 13.53 -26.80 -24.20
CA VAL A 85 13.77 -25.51 -23.56
C VAL A 85 14.15 -24.46 -24.59
N PHE A 86 13.88 -23.19 -24.32
CA PHE A 86 14.27 -22.10 -25.22
C PHE A 86 15.71 -21.65 -24.96
N ASP A 87 16.60 -21.85 -25.93
CA ASP A 87 17.99 -21.40 -25.84
C ASP A 87 18.14 -20.07 -26.60
N ARG A 88 18.15 -18.95 -25.85
CA ARG A 88 18.22 -17.61 -26.43
C ARG A 88 19.54 -17.32 -27.14
N ARG A 89 20.60 -18.07 -26.85
CA ARG A 89 21.87 -17.98 -27.60
C ARG A 89 21.71 -18.48 -29.03
N LYS A 90 20.76 -19.40 -29.26
CA LYS A 90 20.42 -19.97 -30.57
C LYS A 90 19.13 -19.39 -31.16
N GLY A 91 18.35 -18.66 -30.37
CA GLY A 91 17.07 -18.08 -30.79
C GLY A 91 15.99 -19.11 -31.10
N LYS A 92 16.06 -20.32 -30.53
CA LYS A 92 15.12 -21.42 -30.84
C LYS A 92 14.94 -22.38 -29.66
N TRP A 93 13.83 -23.11 -29.70
CA TRP A 93 13.59 -24.26 -28.84
C TRP A 93 14.56 -25.41 -29.17
N THR A 94 15.09 -26.06 -28.14
CA THR A 94 16.04 -27.16 -28.25
C THR A 94 15.74 -28.23 -27.23
N THR A 95 15.94 -29.50 -27.58
CA THR A 95 15.87 -30.59 -26.63
C THR A 95 17.23 -30.83 -25.99
N ILE A 96 17.30 -30.77 -24.66
CA ILE A 96 18.50 -31.05 -23.87
C ILE A 96 18.25 -32.24 -22.95
N ASP A 97 19.31 -32.93 -22.54
CA ASP A 97 19.24 -33.93 -21.47
C ASP A 97 19.55 -33.29 -20.11
N ALA A 98 18.61 -32.47 -19.63
CA ALA A 98 18.80 -31.59 -18.48
C ALA A 98 19.12 -32.35 -17.19
N TYR A 99 19.89 -31.71 -16.30
CA TYR A 99 19.89 -32.06 -14.89
C TYR A 99 18.64 -31.48 -14.25
N LEU A 100 17.89 -32.31 -13.52
CA LEU A 100 16.59 -31.97 -12.97
C LEU A 100 16.63 -31.89 -11.45
N PHE A 101 16.05 -30.83 -10.91
CA PHE A 101 15.90 -30.61 -9.49
C PHE A 101 14.52 -30.04 -9.19
N THR A 102 13.96 -30.38 -8.03
CA THR A 102 12.70 -29.77 -7.57
C THR A 102 12.99 -28.92 -6.35
N ALA A 103 12.74 -27.62 -6.47
CA ALA A 103 12.74 -26.71 -5.33
C ALA A 103 11.39 -26.77 -4.64
N ARG A 104 11.38 -26.99 -3.33
CA ARG A 104 10.19 -26.94 -2.48
C ARG A 104 10.19 -25.61 -1.73
N TYR A 105 9.04 -24.95 -1.79
CA TYR A 105 8.76 -23.72 -1.07
C TYR A 105 7.66 -24.01 -0.07
N GLU A 106 7.90 -23.67 1.19
CA GLU A 106 6.93 -23.83 2.27
C GLU A 106 6.90 -22.54 3.08
N ASP A 107 5.77 -22.31 3.74
CA ASP A 107 5.57 -21.14 4.58
C ASP A 107 6.66 -21.08 5.66
N SER A 108 7.51 -20.05 5.64
CA SER A 108 8.50 -19.88 6.69
C SER A 108 7.82 -19.39 7.98
N ASP A 109 7.80 -20.21 9.04
CA ASP A 109 7.47 -19.90 10.46
C ASP A 109 6.53 -18.70 10.72
N ASP A 110 5.40 -18.63 10.01
CA ASP A 110 4.25 -17.85 10.45
C ASP A 110 3.56 -18.60 11.61
N VAL A 111 3.13 -17.86 12.64
CA VAL A 111 2.44 -18.38 13.84
C VAL A 111 1.14 -19.12 13.48
N ILE A 112 0.62 -18.94 12.25
CA ILE A 112 -0.39 -19.80 11.63
C ILE A 112 0.12 -20.28 10.26
N PRO A 113 0.31 -21.59 10.04
CA PRO A 113 0.64 -22.13 8.74
C PRO A 113 -0.48 -21.83 7.74
N THR A 114 -0.18 -21.13 6.65
CA THR A 114 -1.12 -20.99 5.52
C THR A 114 -1.34 -22.32 4.78
N GLY A 115 -0.53 -23.34 5.08
CA GLY A 115 -0.50 -24.60 4.35
C GLY A 115 0.07 -24.47 2.94
N PHE A 116 0.69 -23.33 2.62
CA PHE A 116 1.31 -23.12 1.31
C PHE A 116 2.47 -24.08 1.11
N THR A 117 2.39 -24.84 0.02
CA THR A 117 3.49 -25.63 -0.51
C THR A 117 3.52 -25.42 -2.01
N ASN A 118 4.70 -25.14 -2.55
CA ASN A 118 4.90 -25.06 -3.99
C ASN A 118 6.15 -25.84 -4.40
N ARG A 119 6.12 -26.37 -5.62
CA ARG A 119 7.23 -27.14 -6.21
C ARG A 119 7.54 -26.62 -7.60
N ILE A 120 8.77 -26.18 -7.81
CA ILE A 120 9.24 -25.65 -9.08
C ILE A 120 10.34 -26.56 -9.63
N GLU A 121 10.20 -27.04 -10.86
CA GLU A 121 11.22 -27.86 -11.53
C GLU A 121 12.31 -26.97 -12.15
N PHE A 122 13.54 -27.16 -11.70
CA PHE A 122 14.74 -26.57 -12.29
C PHE A 122 15.34 -27.49 -13.35
N GLN A 123 15.48 -26.97 -14.56
CA GLN A 123 15.98 -27.65 -15.75
C GLN A 123 17.34 -27.05 -16.15
N ALA A 124 18.41 -27.60 -15.60
CA ALA A 124 19.76 -27.12 -15.84
C ALA A 124 20.40 -27.76 -17.08
N ASN A 125 20.94 -26.93 -17.96
CA ASN A 125 21.59 -27.39 -19.18
C ASN A 125 22.84 -28.25 -18.86
N PRO A 126 23.08 -29.38 -19.56
CA PRO A 126 24.24 -30.25 -19.32
C PRO A 126 25.60 -29.57 -19.33
N GLU A 127 25.72 -28.41 -19.98
CA GLU A 127 26.95 -27.62 -20.06
C GLU A 127 27.55 -27.22 -18.70
N PHE A 128 26.76 -27.18 -17.64
CA PHE A 128 27.26 -26.91 -16.28
C PHE A 128 27.96 -28.12 -15.64
N GLY A 129 27.72 -29.33 -16.15
CA GLY A 129 27.96 -30.56 -15.41
C GLY A 129 27.07 -30.66 -14.16
N TYR A 130 27.10 -31.79 -13.47
CA TYR A 130 26.19 -32.04 -12.34
C TYR A 130 26.39 -31.05 -11.17
N ARG A 131 27.63 -30.86 -10.72
CA ARG A 131 27.94 -29.99 -9.58
C ARG A 131 27.58 -28.52 -9.85
N GLY A 132 27.92 -28.03 -11.06
CA GLY A 132 27.53 -26.68 -11.47
C GLY A 132 26.02 -26.54 -11.56
N SER A 133 25.33 -27.52 -12.16
CA SER A 133 23.87 -27.50 -12.28
C SER A 133 23.18 -27.42 -10.92
N TRP A 134 23.66 -28.18 -9.93
CA TRP A 134 23.15 -28.11 -8.56
C TRP A 134 23.37 -26.75 -7.93
N GLN A 135 24.57 -26.16 -8.08
CA GLN A 135 24.89 -24.87 -7.48
C GLN A 135 24.02 -23.75 -8.05
N GLU A 136 23.90 -23.68 -9.38
CA GLU A 136 23.04 -22.69 -10.04
C GLU A 136 21.58 -22.88 -9.65
N ALA A 137 21.06 -24.11 -9.70
CA ALA A 137 19.69 -24.40 -9.29
C ALA A 137 19.43 -24.01 -7.83
N PHE A 138 20.36 -24.29 -6.93
CA PHE A 138 20.25 -23.93 -5.52
C PHE A 138 20.25 -22.40 -5.32
N ASN A 139 21.15 -21.69 -5.99
CA ASN A 139 21.23 -20.24 -5.90
C ASN A 139 19.92 -19.59 -6.35
N TYR A 140 19.46 -19.88 -7.57
CA TYR A 140 18.24 -19.26 -8.09
C TYR A 140 16.97 -19.77 -7.41
N ALA A 141 16.94 -21.00 -6.89
CA ALA A 141 15.83 -21.47 -6.08
C ALA A 141 15.64 -20.62 -4.82
N ARG A 142 16.74 -20.23 -4.16
CA ARG A 142 16.71 -19.31 -3.02
C ARG A 142 16.25 -17.90 -3.40
N GLU A 143 16.75 -17.36 -4.51
CA GLU A 143 16.35 -16.03 -5.00
C GLU A 143 14.87 -15.98 -5.39
N ILE A 144 14.36 -17.02 -6.07
CA ILE A 144 12.94 -17.14 -6.42
C ILE A 144 12.07 -17.27 -5.16
N GLY A 145 12.57 -17.93 -4.11
CA GLY A 145 11.87 -18.03 -2.84
C GLY A 145 11.67 -16.70 -2.11
N ARG A 146 12.36 -15.62 -2.51
CA ARG A 146 12.16 -14.26 -1.99
C ARG A 146 11.11 -13.47 -2.74
N LEU A 147 10.68 -13.93 -3.91
CA LEU A 147 9.65 -13.24 -4.69
C LEU A 147 8.29 -13.34 -3.99
N PRO A 148 7.35 -12.41 -4.24
CA PRO A 148 5.99 -12.52 -3.73
C PRO A 148 5.35 -13.85 -4.08
N ARG A 149 4.58 -14.43 -3.14
CA ARG A 149 3.84 -15.68 -3.33
C ARG A 149 2.90 -15.62 -4.53
N ALA A 150 2.34 -14.44 -4.83
CA ALA A 150 1.54 -14.21 -6.04
C ALA A 150 2.29 -14.54 -7.34
N LEU A 151 3.62 -14.40 -7.37
CA LEU A 151 4.43 -14.86 -8.50
C LEU A 151 4.77 -16.34 -8.36
N GLN A 152 5.18 -16.79 -7.17
CA GLN A 152 5.54 -18.20 -6.97
C GLN A 152 4.41 -19.17 -7.36
N THR A 153 3.15 -18.82 -7.08
CA THR A 153 1.97 -19.65 -7.40
C THR A 153 1.76 -19.91 -8.88
N GLY A 154 2.29 -19.03 -9.76
CA GLY A 154 2.19 -19.19 -11.20
C GLY A 154 3.43 -19.77 -11.85
N LEU A 155 4.46 -20.15 -11.08
CA LEU A 155 5.71 -20.70 -11.60
C LEU A 155 5.72 -22.23 -11.51
N ASP A 156 5.94 -22.87 -12.65
CA ASP A 156 6.08 -24.33 -12.78
C ASP A 156 7.55 -24.73 -12.94
N THR A 157 8.32 -23.94 -13.70
CA THR A 157 9.65 -24.36 -14.16
C THR A 157 10.66 -23.20 -14.25
N VAL A 158 11.94 -23.53 -14.10
CA VAL A 158 13.06 -22.61 -14.33
C VAL A 158 14.09 -23.28 -15.22
N VAL A 159 14.48 -22.62 -16.31
CA VAL A 159 15.53 -23.11 -17.23
C VAL A 159 16.82 -22.35 -16.98
N LEU A 160 17.92 -23.10 -16.81
CA LEU A 160 19.25 -22.53 -16.61
C LEU A 160 20.15 -22.80 -17.81
N HIS A 161 20.74 -21.74 -18.36
CA HIS A 161 21.74 -21.78 -19.43
C HIS A 161 22.98 -20.98 -19.03
N ARG A 162 24.17 -21.41 -19.48
CA ARG A 162 25.35 -20.53 -19.47
C ARG A 162 25.18 -19.43 -20.49
N GLY A 163 25.88 -18.32 -20.32
CA GLY A 163 25.98 -17.27 -21.32
C GLY A 163 25.45 -15.92 -20.86
N ASP A 164 25.68 -14.91 -21.69
CA ASP A 164 25.27 -13.53 -21.45
C ASP A 164 24.12 -13.14 -22.36
N LYS A 165 22.91 -13.66 -22.06
CA LYS A 165 21.66 -13.27 -22.72
C LYS A 165 20.64 -12.85 -21.67
N SER A 166 19.72 -11.95 -22.04
CA SER A 166 18.65 -11.49 -21.14
C SER A 166 17.83 -12.66 -20.60
N PHE A 167 17.21 -12.47 -19.44
CA PHE A 167 16.24 -13.40 -18.89
C PHE A 167 14.91 -13.32 -19.64
N GLY A 168 14.02 -14.28 -19.42
CA GLY A 168 12.68 -14.23 -19.97
C GLY A 168 11.69 -14.99 -19.10
N GLY A 169 10.49 -14.44 -18.95
CA GLY A 169 9.35 -15.07 -18.30
C GLY A 169 8.23 -15.33 -19.29
N LYS A 170 7.62 -16.52 -19.23
CA LYS A 170 6.41 -16.82 -19.99
C LYS A 170 5.78 -18.13 -19.53
N ASP A 171 4.46 -18.22 -19.53
CA ASP A 171 3.70 -19.48 -19.42
C ASP A 171 4.19 -20.38 -18.27
N GLY A 172 4.37 -19.80 -17.07
CA GLY A 172 4.88 -20.49 -15.88
C GLY A 172 6.37 -20.84 -15.87
N ASN A 173 7.17 -20.30 -16.81
CA ASN A 173 8.61 -20.52 -16.91
C ASN A 173 9.42 -19.24 -16.73
N ILE A 174 10.55 -19.33 -16.01
CA ILE A 174 11.63 -18.34 -16.05
C ILE A 174 12.87 -18.94 -16.73
N LEU A 175 13.41 -18.23 -17.71
CA LEU A 175 14.66 -18.54 -18.41
C LEU A 175 15.78 -17.64 -17.88
N ILE A 176 16.81 -18.27 -17.32
CA ILE A 176 17.98 -17.61 -16.72
C ILE A 176 19.23 -17.95 -17.53
N HIS A 177 20.03 -16.92 -17.84
CA HIS A 177 21.39 -17.12 -18.31
C HIS A 177 22.40 -16.65 -17.25
N THR A 178 23.27 -17.56 -16.80
CA THR A 178 24.05 -17.36 -15.56
C THR A 178 25.09 -16.24 -15.67
N ASP A 179 25.78 -16.09 -16.80
CA ASP A 179 26.77 -15.01 -16.96
C ASP A 179 26.09 -13.63 -17.00
N LYS A 180 24.83 -13.57 -17.44
CA LYS A 180 24.01 -12.35 -17.33
C LYS A 180 23.54 -12.13 -15.89
N ALA A 181 23.19 -13.20 -15.19
CA ALA A 181 22.76 -13.17 -13.80
C ALA A 181 23.84 -12.61 -12.89
N GLU A 182 25.09 -13.07 -13.04
CA GLU A 182 26.24 -12.57 -12.28
C GLU A 182 26.39 -11.04 -12.42
N LYS A 183 26.30 -10.51 -13.64
CA LYS A 183 26.35 -9.06 -13.89
C LYS A 183 25.18 -8.29 -13.27
N LEU A 184 24.01 -8.91 -13.22
CA LEU A 184 22.84 -8.31 -12.59
C LEU A 184 23.00 -8.30 -11.07
N ASP A 185 23.56 -9.37 -10.49
CA ASP A 185 23.84 -9.49 -9.06
C ASP A 185 24.90 -8.45 -8.63
N GLU A 186 26.00 -8.34 -9.37
CA GLU A 186 27.05 -7.32 -9.16
C GLU A 186 26.52 -5.87 -9.22
N SER A 187 25.38 -5.65 -9.88
CA SER A 187 24.75 -4.32 -10.00
C SER A 187 23.49 -4.16 -9.15
N GLY A 188 23.13 -5.15 -8.33
CA GLY A 188 21.96 -5.11 -7.44
C GLY A 188 20.60 -5.27 -8.14
N TYR A 189 20.56 -5.78 -9.38
CA TYR A 189 19.33 -5.89 -10.18
C TYR A 189 18.89 -7.32 -10.48
N LEU A 190 19.53 -8.33 -9.89
CA LEU A 190 19.16 -9.73 -10.13
C LEU A 190 17.73 -10.01 -9.69
N GLN A 191 17.40 -9.67 -8.44
CA GLN A 191 16.09 -9.94 -7.85
C GLN A 191 15.00 -9.08 -8.50
N GLU A 192 15.30 -7.83 -8.85
CA GLU A 192 14.37 -6.98 -9.62
C GLU A 192 14.06 -7.60 -10.99
N THR A 193 15.07 -8.16 -11.65
CA THR A 193 14.88 -8.86 -12.93
C THR A 193 14.07 -10.15 -12.75
N LEU A 194 14.32 -10.93 -11.70
CA LEU A 194 13.51 -12.11 -11.39
C LEU A 194 12.06 -11.75 -11.08
N LEU A 195 11.82 -10.62 -10.40
CA LEU A 195 10.48 -10.10 -10.12
C LEU A 195 9.73 -9.72 -11.42
N HIS A 196 10.42 -9.04 -12.34
CA HIS A 196 9.89 -8.69 -13.67
C HIS A 196 9.52 -9.93 -14.48
N GLU A 197 10.45 -10.88 -14.62
CA GLU A 197 10.21 -12.10 -15.40
C GLU A 197 9.20 -13.04 -14.71
N GLY A 198 9.18 -13.08 -13.38
CA GLY A 198 8.16 -13.79 -12.61
C GLY A 198 6.76 -13.22 -12.84
N THR A 199 6.65 -11.91 -13.05
CA THR A 199 5.38 -11.26 -13.43
C THR A 199 4.90 -11.76 -14.80
N HIS A 200 5.78 -11.79 -15.80
CA HIS A 200 5.43 -12.36 -17.11
C HIS A 200 5.01 -13.81 -17.03
N ALA A 201 5.74 -14.61 -16.25
CA ALA A 201 5.45 -16.03 -16.14
C ALA A 201 4.11 -16.32 -15.45
N SER A 202 3.73 -15.49 -14.47
CA SER A 202 2.66 -15.83 -13.51
C SER A 202 1.39 -15.00 -13.66
N LEU A 203 1.51 -13.73 -14.06
CA LEU A 203 0.42 -12.75 -14.00
C LEU A 203 -0.06 -12.29 -15.38
N ASP A 204 0.75 -12.43 -16.43
CA ASP A 204 0.41 -11.89 -17.75
C ASP A 204 -0.89 -12.48 -18.31
N GLY A 205 -1.08 -13.80 -18.17
CA GLY A 205 -2.23 -14.52 -18.71
C GLY A 205 -3.57 -14.02 -18.19
N GLU A 206 -3.61 -13.62 -16.91
CA GLU A 206 -4.84 -13.14 -16.27
C GLU A 206 -5.05 -11.63 -16.49
N HIS A 207 -4.00 -10.83 -16.33
CA HIS A 207 -4.19 -9.39 -16.17
C HIS A 207 -3.95 -8.56 -17.44
N THR A 208 -3.01 -8.93 -18.33
CA THR A 208 -2.63 -8.06 -19.47
C THR A 208 -3.78 -7.73 -20.42
N THR A 209 -4.76 -8.64 -20.51
CA THR A 209 -5.92 -8.46 -21.38
C THR A 209 -7.19 -8.02 -20.64
N SER A 210 -7.16 -7.95 -19.30
CA SER A 210 -8.31 -7.64 -18.46
C SER A 210 -8.83 -6.22 -18.73
N SER A 211 -10.14 -6.04 -18.57
CA SER A 211 -10.78 -4.73 -18.76
C SER A 211 -10.29 -3.72 -17.73
N GLY A 212 -10.07 -4.15 -16.48
CA GLY A 212 -9.55 -3.31 -15.40
C GLY A 212 -8.13 -2.82 -15.70
N TRP A 213 -7.24 -3.71 -16.14
CA TRP A 213 -5.86 -3.34 -16.48
C TRP A 213 -5.81 -2.37 -17.66
N LYS A 214 -6.51 -2.69 -18.75
CA LYS A 214 -6.57 -1.81 -19.94
C LYS A 214 -7.16 -0.44 -19.63
N SER A 215 -8.12 -0.37 -18.70
CA SER A 215 -8.68 0.91 -18.27
C SER A 215 -7.66 1.71 -17.47
N ALA A 216 -6.99 1.08 -16.50
CA ALA A 216 -5.92 1.70 -15.72
C ALA A 216 -4.78 2.22 -16.60
N GLN A 217 -4.28 1.38 -17.51
CA GLN A 217 -3.24 1.76 -18.47
C GLN A 217 -3.64 2.98 -19.32
N LYS A 218 -4.90 3.09 -19.74
CA LYS A 218 -5.39 4.24 -20.54
C LYS A 218 -5.57 5.51 -19.71
N SER A 219 -5.88 5.39 -18.43
CA SER A 219 -6.13 6.52 -17.54
C SER A 219 -4.86 7.14 -16.96
N ASP A 220 -3.72 6.44 -17.03
CA ASP A 220 -2.45 6.96 -16.54
C ASP A 220 -1.83 8.00 -17.50
N PRO A 221 -1.17 9.05 -16.95
CA PRO A 221 -0.50 10.07 -17.76
C PRO A 221 0.47 9.51 -18.79
N THR A 222 1.29 8.53 -18.41
CA THR A 222 2.23 7.85 -19.31
C THR A 222 2.66 6.49 -18.76
N PHE A 223 3.54 5.79 -19.46
CA PHE A 223 4.13 4.51 -19.03
C PHE A 223 5.23 4.74 -17.99
N ILE A 224 5.47 3.76 -17.11
CA ILE A 224 6.53 3.91 -16.11
C ILE A 224 7.93 3.88 -16.73
N THR A 225 8.11 3.09 -17.79
CA THR A 225 9.38 3.01 -18.52
C THR A 225 9.20 3.24 -20.01
N SER A 226 10.26 3.74 -20.66
CA SER A 226 10.28 3.90 -22.11
C SER A 226 10.15 2.56 -22.86
N TYR A 227 10.57 1.46 -22.23
CA TYR A 227 10.44 0.13 -22.82
C TYR A 227 9.00 -0.40 -22.74
N ALA A 228 8.31 -0.16 -21.62
CA ALA A 228 6.88 -0.44 -21.48
C ALA A 228 6.06 0.35 -22.50
N GLU A 229 6.39 1.63 -22.73
CA GLU A 229 5.73 2.45 -23.75
C GLU A 229 5.85 1.86 -25.16
N ARG A 230 7.04 1.37 -25.53
CA ARG A 230 7.27 0.76 -26.84
C ARG A 230 6.62 -0.62 -26.98
N ASN A 231 6.35 -1.30 -25.86
CA ASN A 231 5.84 -2.69 -25.85
C ASN A 231 4.68 -2.87 -24.85
N PRO A 232 3.61 -2.07 -24.91
CA PRO A 232 2.68 -1.91 -23.80
C PRO A 232 1.80 -3.13 -23.53
N ALA A 233 1.58 -3.96 -24.56
CA ALA A 233 0.83 -5.21 -24.41
C ALA A 233 1.66 -6.32 -23.75
N ARG A 234 2.98 -6.18 -23.72
CA ARG A 234 3.89 -7.19 -23.19
C ARG A 234 4.53 -6.73 -21.88
N GLU A 235 5.09 -5.53 -21.83
CA GLU A 235 6.06 -5.12 -20.81
C GLU A 235 5.48 -4.20 -19.73
N ASP A 236 4.32 -3.61 -19.97
CA ASP A 236 3.76 -2.62 -19.06
C ASP A 236 3.34 -3.21 -17.72
N LEU A 237 2.75 -4.41 -17.71
CA LEU A 237 2.34 -5.07 -16.45
C LEU A 237 3.56 -5.39 -15.59
N ALA A 238 4.57 -6.05 -16.17
CA ALA A 238 5.79 -6.41 -15.45
C ALA A 238 6.52 -5.18 -14.90
N ALA A 239 6.73 -4.13 -15.71
CA ALA A 239 7.37 -2.91 -15.24
C ALA A 239 6.54 -2.20 -14.15
N SER A 240 5.22 -2.17 -14.29
CA SER A 240 4.34 -1.57 -13.29
C SER A 240 4.27 -2.36 -12.00
N PHE A 241 4.40 -3.69 -12.07
CA PHE A 241 4.37 -4.56 -10.89
C PHE A 241 5.61 -4.34 -10.01
N VAL A 242 6.79 -4.22 -10.63
CA VAL A 242 8.03 -3.83 -9.93
C VAL A 242 7.86 -2.45 -9.28
N ALA A 243 7.33 -1.47 -10.01
CA ALA A 243 7.09 -0.12 -9.50
C ALA A 243 6.07 -0.09 -8.36
N TRP A 244 5.01 -0.90 -8.46
CA TRP A 244 4.02 -1.05 -7.41
C TRP A 244 4.61 -1.65 -6.15
N ILE A 245 5.43 -2.69 -6.26
CA ILE A 245 6.14 -3.27 -5.10
C ILE A 245 7.04 -2.23 -4.43
N ALA A 246 7.80 -1.46 -5.21
CA ALA A 246 8.62 -0.37 -4.67
C ALA A 246 7.78 0.65 -3.88
N VAL A 247 6.69 1.17 -4.47
CA VAL A 247 5.83 2.18 -3.84
C VAL A 247 5.03 1.63 -2.67
N ARG A 248 4.69 0.35 -2.69
CA ARG A 248 3.61 -0.17 -1.83
C ARG A 248 4.05 -1.12 -0.75
N HIS A 249 5.21 -1.75 -0.92
CA HIS A 249 5.66 -2.85 -0.09
C HIS A 249 7.08 -2.67 0.45
N LEU A 250 7.92 -1.87 -0.21
CA LEU A 250 9.34 -1.74 0.10
C LEU A 250 9.72 -0.28 0.37
N ASP A 251 8.95 0.38 1.25
CA ASP A 251 9.20 1.75 1.69
C ASP A 251 10.60 1.89 2.31
N GLY A 252 11.28 2.99 2.02
CA GLY A 252 12.66 3.25 2.47
C GLY A 252 13.77 2.58 1.65
N ARG A 253 13.46 1.77 0.62
CA ARG A 253 14.47 1.19 -0.30
C ARG A 253 14.65 1.95 -1.61
N VAL A 254 13.72 2.85 -1.91
CA VAL A 254 13.71 3.68 -3.11
C VAL A 254 13.66 5.14 -2.68
N PRO A 255 14.44 6.05 -3.31
CA PRO A 255 14.39 7.47 -3.00
C PRO A 255 12.96 8.02 -3.05
N ARG A 256 12.62 8.91 -2.10
CA ARG A 256 11.28 9.50 -2.01
C ARG A 256 10.86 10.19 -3.31
N GLU A 257 11.80 10.84 -3.99
CA GLU A 257 11.58 11.48 -5.29
C GLU A 257 11.14 10.49 -6.39
N ASP A 258 11.73 9.30 -6.44
CA ASP A 258 11.35 8.25 -7.37
C ASP A 258 9.97 7.66 -7.01
N ILE A 259 9.67 7.52 -5.72
CA ILE A 259 8.35 7.08 -5.24
C ILE A 259 7.25 8.05 -5.68
N GLU A 260 7.44 9.36 -5.47
CA GLU A 260 6.47 10.37 -5.91
C GLU A 260 6.37 10.40 -7.44
N THR A 261 7.50 10.29 -8.15
CA THR A 261 7.51 10.18 -9.61
C THR A 261 6.67 8.98 -10.10
N ILE A 262 6.81 7.80 -9.48
CA ILE A 262 5.99 6.62 -9.83
C ILE A 262 4.51 6.89 -9.54
N LYS A 263 4.18 7.45 -8.37
CA LYS A 263 2.78 7.75 -7.97
C LYS A 263 2.10 8.72 -8.93
N GLU A 264 2.80 9.75 -9.38
CA GLU A 264 2.29 10.72 -10.35
C GLU A 264 2.19 10.13 -11.76
N THR A 265 3.12 9.25 -12.14
CA THR A 265 3.19 8.69 -13.50
C THR A 265 2.14 7.63 -13.76
N ILE A 266 1.88 6.73 -12.78
CA ILE A 266 1.06 5.52 -12.99
C ILE A 266 -0.04 5.27 -11.93
N PRO A 267 -0.74 6.31 -11.41
CA PRO A 267 -1.61 6.21 -10.24
C PRO A 267 -2.76 5.19 -10.40
N ASN A 268 -3.32 5.05 -11.59
CA ASN A 268 -4.42 4.13 -11.86
C ASN A 268 -3.96 2.68 -11.95
N ARG A 269 -2.76 2.42 -12.50
CA ARG A 269 -2.16 1.06 -12.47
C ARG A 269 -1.79 0.65 -11.06
N LEU A 270 -1.25 1.55 -10.24
CA LEU A 270 -1.04 1.28 -8.81
C LEU A 270 -2.37 0.90 -8.14
N ARG A 271 -3.43 1.69 -8.36
CA ARG A 271 -4.76 1.41 -7.81
C ARG A 271 -5.39 0.12 -8.35
N TYR A 272 -5.07 -0.29 -9.57
CA TYR A 272 -5.49 -1.60 -10.09
C TYR A 272 -4.81 -2.73 -9.32
N LEU A 273 -3.48 -2.68 -9.19
CA LEU A 273 -2.68 -3.70 -8.52
C LEU A 273 -3.04 -3.81 -7.03
N ASP A 274 -3.30 -2.66 -6.40
CA ASP A 274 -3.86 -2.54 -5.05
C ASP A 274 -5.08 -3.44 -4.83
N ARG A 275 -5.94 -3.62 -5.84
CA ARG A 275 -7.21 -4.34 -5.74
C ARG A 275 -7.11 -5.84 -6.03
N GLN A 276 -5.93 -6.37 -6.39
CA GLN A 276 -5.79 -7.77 -6.83
C GLN A 276 -5.61 -8.77 -5.68
N ASN A 277 -5.51 -8.30 -4.43
CA ASN A 277 -5.35 -9.14 -3.24
C ASN A 277 -4.18 -10.15 -3.34
N PHE A 278 -3.06 -9.72 -3.92
CA PHE A 278 -1.86 -10.53 -4.07
C PHE A 278 -1.27 -10.92 -2.72
N SER A 279 -0.91 -12.21 -2.56
CA SER A 279 -0.15 -12.66 -1.40
C SER A 279 1.31 -12.23 -1.55
N MET A 280 1.76 -11.35 -0.64
CA MET A 280 3.11 -10.74 -0.72
C MET A 280 4.17 -11.42 0.15
N ALA A 281 3.80 -12.40 0.98
CA ALA A 281 4.77 -13.26 1.65
C ALA A 281 5.66 -13.97 0.61
N PRO A 282 6.93 -14.27 0.92
CA PRO A 282 7.66 -13.88 2.11
C PRO A 282 8.28 -12.48 1.98
N LEU A 283 8.25 -11.88 0.77
CA LEU A 283 8.82 -10.55 0.49
C LEU A 283 8.36 -9.48 1.48
N VAL A 284 7.05 -9.46 1.75
CA VAL A 284 6.47 -8.74 2.86
C VAL A 284 5.91 -9.80 3.80
N ARG A 285 6.42 -9.87 5.02
CA ARG A 285 5.86 -10.75 6.04
C ARG A 285 4.36 -10.52 6.11
N ARG A 286 3.58 -11.60 6.06
CA ARG A 286 2.18 -11.51 6.50
C ARG A 286 2.26 -10.98 7.92
N ILE A 287 1.54 -9.89 8.16
CA ILE A 287 1.13 -9.63 9.53
C ILE A 287 0.34 -10.88 9.93
N SER A 288 0.83 -11.54 10.98
CA SER A 288 0.28 -12.72 11.62
C SER A 288 -1.23 -12.62 11.76
N ASP A 289 -1.98 -13.25 10.85
CA ASP A 289 -3.44 -13.15 10.70
C ASP A 289 -3.99 -11.71 10.67
N PRO A 290 -5.19 -11.47 10.14
CA PRO A 290 -5.95 -10.33 10.62
C PRO A 290 -6.05 -10.50 12.14
N ILE A 291 -5.53 -9.54 12.88
CA ILE A 291 -5.85 -9.34 14.29
C ILE A 291 -7.38 -9.10 14.33
N THR A 292 -8.15 -10.20 14.38
CA THR A 292 -9.62 -10.15 14.30
C THR A 292 -10.19 -9.60 15.58
N GLU A 293 -9.52 -9.84 16.70
CA GLU A 293 -9.79 -9.20 17.97
C GLU A 293 -8.94 -7.93 18.11
N PRO A 294 -9.55 -6.76 18.36
CA PRO A 294 -8.79 -5.53 18.47
C PRO A 294 -7.68 -5.63 19.53
N PRO A 295 -6.44 -5.21 19.22
CA PRO A 295 -5.29 -5.41 20.12
C PRO A 295 -5.33 -4.49 21.34
N PHE A 296 -6.16 -3.45 21.31
CA PHE A 296 -6.29 -2.45 22.37
C PHE A 296 -7.74 -2.25 22.74
N THR A 297 -8.04 -1.96 24.00
CA THR A 297 -9.40 -1.51 24.34
C THR A 297 -9.68 -0.10 23.80
N LEU A 298 -8.68 0.78 23.87
CA LEU A 298 -8.72 2.19 23.45
C LEU A 298 -7.29 2.61 23.06
N VAL A 299 -7.15 3.32 21.94
CA VAL A 299 -5.83 3.71 21.41
C VAL A 299 -5.10 4.67 22.34
N TYR A 300 -5.77 5.61 23.00
CA TYR A 300 -5.09 6.50 23.95
C TYR A 300 -4.48 5.76 25.17
N ARG A 301 -4.68 4.44 25.32
CA ARG A 301 -4.02 3.63 26.36
C ARG A 301 -2.75 2.94 25.87
N ILE A 302 -2.41 3.05 24.58
CA ILE A 302 -1.17 2.50 24.02
C ILE A 302 0.06 3.28 24.51
N SER A 303 -0.17 4.49 25.00
CA SER A 303 0.77 5.26 25.80
C SER A 303 -0.01 6.10 26.81
N GLN A 304 0.56 6.31 28.00
CA GLN A 304 0.10 7.38 28.89
C GLN A 304 1.02 8.57 28.58
N ASP A 305 0.46 9.76 28.41
CA ASP A 305 1.22 10.98 28.12
C ASP A 305 1.88 11.03 26.73
N ALA A 306 1.28 10.42 25.70
CA ALA A 306 1.87 10.54 24.37
C ALA A 306 1.73 11.96 23.83
N ILE A 307 0.61 12.61 24.11
CA ILE A 307 0.40 14.03 23.79
C ILE A 307 0.17 14.75 25.11
N THR A 308 0.97 15.78 25.38
CA THR A 308 0.88 16.51 26.65
C THR A 308 0.73 18.00 26.41
N ALA A 309 0.41 18.74 27.48
CA ALA A 309 0.44 20.20 27.44
C ALA A 309 1.83 20.78 27.16
N GLU A 310 2.92 20.00 27.29
CA GLU A 310 4.27 20.44 26.90
C GLU A 310 4.42 20.55 25.38
N ASP A 311 3.60 19.83 24.62
CA ASP A 311 3.51 19.97 23.16
C ASP A 311 2.66 21.18 22.75
N SER A 312 2.11 21.92 23.70
CA SER A 312 1.23 23.06 23.43
C SER A 312 1.95 24.15 22.64
N THR A 313 1.30 24.57 21.57
CA THR A 313 1.81 25.60 20.67
C THR A 313 1.08 26.92 20.80
N ILE A 314 0.16 27.04 21.78
CA ILE A 314 -0.61 28.26 21.98
C ILE A 314 0.31 29.47 22.13
N LYS A 315 -0.03 30.58 21.45
CA LYS A 315 0.72 31.84 21.58
C LYS A 315 0.27 32.60 22.81
N GLN A 316 -1.04 32.79 22.93
CA GLN A 316 -1.67 33.54 24.00
C GLN A 316 -3.18 33.31 24.01
N TRP A 317 -3.82 33.65 25.13
CA TRP A 317 -5.26 33.84 25.20
C TRP A 317 -5.57 35.16 25.90
N SER A 318 -6.74 35.74 25.61
CA SER A 318 -7.18 36.99 26.23
C SER A 318 -8.67 36.96 26.56
N PHE A 319 -9.08 37.69 27.60
CA PHE A 319 -10.50 37.85 27.92
C PHE A 319 -11.13 38.91 27.01
N SER A 320 -12.20 38.52 26.32
CA SER A 320 -12.88 39.34 25.31
C SER A 320 -14.22 39.92 25.79
N GLY A 321 -14.61 39.64 27.04
CA GLY A 321 -15.82 40.18 27.65
C GLY A 321 -16.93 39.14 27.82
N ARG A 322 -18.18 39.60 27.79
CA ARG A 322 -19.37 38.75 27.94
C ARG A 322 -20.44 39.15 26.93
N SER A 323 -20.86 38.22 26.09
CA SER A 323 -21.95 38.42 25.14
C SER A 323 -22.86 37.21 25.10
N ARG A 324 -24.08 37.35 24.56
CA ARG A 324 -24.99 36.21 24.42
C ARG A 324 -24.46 35.24 23.38
N ARG A 325 -24.53 33.95 23.70
CA ARG A 325 -24.20 32.81 22.83
C ARG A 325 -25.27 31.73 23.02
N ASN A 326 -25.55 30.99 21.96
CA ASN A 326 -26.34 29.77 22.04
C ASN A 326 -25.36 28.60 22.17
N VAL A 327 -25.25 28.07 23.38
CA VAL A 327 -24.22 27.08 23.73
C VAL A 327 -24.89 25.74 23.97
N TYR A 328 -24.36 24.68 23.37
CA TYR A 328 -24.88 23.33 23.60
C TYR A 328 -24.47 22.81 24.97
N ASP A 329 -25.45 22.43 25.79
CA ASP A 329 -25.21 21.83 27.09
C ASP A 329 -25.51 20.32 27.06
N ALA A 330 -24.47 19.49 27.15
CA ALA A 330 -24.65 18.03 27.10
C ALA A 330 -25.29 17.44 28.36
N ARG A 331 -25.48 18.23 29.43
CA ARG A 331 -26.25 17.83 30.61
C ARG A 331 -27.74 17.83 30.28
N GLU A 332 -28.18 18.85 29.55
CA GLU A 332 -29.57 19.09 29.16
C GLU A 332 -29.91 18.49 27.77
N GLY A 333 -28.90 18.19 26.96
CA GLY A 333 -29.08 17.64 25.61
C GLY A 333 -29.62 18.66 24.59
N GLN A 334 -29.45 19.95 24.85
CA GLN A 334 -30.02 21.03 24.02
C GLN A 334 -29.14 22.30 24.04
N TYR A 335 -29.38 23.18 23.06
CA TYR A 335 -28.78 24.51 23.02
C TYR A 335 -29.47 25.44 24.01
N THR A 336 -28.68 26.19 24.77
CA THR A 336 -29.17 27.18 25.74
C THR A 336 -28.58 28.54 25.44
N SER A 337 -29.44 29.57 25.42
CA SER A 337 -28.99 30.95 25.28
C SER A 337 -28.46 31.47 26.62
N ILE A 338 -27.14 31.66 26.72
CA ILE A 338 -26.45 32.12 27.93
C ILE A 338 -25.55 33.32 27.64
N LYS A 339 -25.07 34.01 28.69
CA LYS A 339 -24.11 35.11 28.59
C LYS A 339 -22.74 34.70 29.18
N PRO A 340 -21.97 33.81 28.50
CA PRO A 340 -20.72 33.25 29.00
C PRO A 340 -19.62 34.30 29.16
N TYR A 341 -18.56 33.92 29.88
CA TYR A 341 -17.26 34.59 29.78
C TYR A 341 -16.62 34.17 28.45
N LEU A 342 -16.28 35.15 27.63
CA LEU A 342 -15.67 34.94 26.33
C LEU A 342 -14.17 35.18 26.43
N PHE A 343 -13.41 34.20 25.97
CA PHE A 343 -11.97 34.33 25.81
C PHE A 343 -11.62 33.96 24.38
N GLU A 344 -10.48 34.44 23.91
CA GLU A 344 -9.98 34.11 22.58
C GLU A 344 -8.55 33.59 22.71
N ALA A 345 -8.32 32.37 22.23
CA ALA A 345 -7.00 31.77 22.14
C ALA A 345 -6.44 31.91 20.72
N GLN A 346 -5.14 32.18 20.61
CA GLN A 346 -4.43 32.36 19.34
C GLN A 346 -3.35 31.29 19.17
N TYR A 347 -3.33 30.66 18.00
CA TYR A 347 -2.42 29.57 17.66
C TYR A 347 -1.45 29.95 16.51
N PRO A 348 -0.34 29.22 16.31
CA PRO A 348 0.70 29.61 15.37
C PRO A 348 0.29 29.69 13.90
N SER A 349 -0.69 28.88 13.49
CA SER A 349 -1.32 28.92 12.17
C SER A 349 -2.10 30.22 11.87
N GLY A 350 -2.22 31.12 12.84
CA GLY A 350 -3.11 32.29 12.76
C GLY A 350 -4.55 31.98 13.16
N ARG A 351 -4.86 30.72 13.50
CA ARG A 351 -6.17 30.30 13.99
C ARG A 351 -6.48 30.97 15.33
N ARG A 352 -7.71 31.48 15.44
CA ARG A 352 -8.29 32.04 16.66
C ARG A 352 -9.51 31.19 17.03
N ILE A 353 -9.61 30.80 18.30
CA ILE A 353 -10.70 29.97 18.81
C ILE A 353 -11.36 30.69 19.98
N GLU A 354 -12.68 30.84 19.92
CA GLU A 354 -13.47 31.45 21.01
C GLU A 354 -13.77 30.40 22.08
N PHE A 355 -13.44 30.71 23.33
CA PHE A 355 -13.78 29.91 24.50
C PHE A 355 -14.97 30.56 25.21
N GLN A 356 -16.05 29.79 25.33
CA GLN A 356 -17.31 30.18 25.91
C GLN A 356 -17.49 29.47 27.26
N VAL A 357 -17.02 30.12 28.34
CA VAL A 357 -17.12 29.54 29.68
C VAL A 357 -18.46 29.91 30.32
N ASN A 358 -19.23 28.89 30.69
CA ASN A 358 -20.55 29.05 31.26
C ASN A 358 -20.52 29.93 32.54
N PRO A 359 -21.48 30.84 32.76
CA PRO A 359 -21.54 31.70 33.94
C PRO A 359 -21.63 31.00 35.30
N GLU A 360 -21.85 29.69 35.33
CA GLU A 360 -21.74 28.87 36.54
C GLU A 360 -20.30 28.80 37.12
N TYR A 361 -19.30 29.32 36.38
CA TYR A 361 -17.95 29.51 36.88
C TYR A 361 -17.79 30.87 37.54
N GLU A 362 -17.06 30.88 38.67
CA GLU A 362 -16.36 32.09 39.12
C GLU A 362 -15.31 32.52 38.09
N PHE A 363 -15.13 33.83 37.87
CA PHE A 363 -14.29 34.36 36.79
C PHE A 363 -12.84 33.83 36.82
N GLU A 364 -12.23 33.76 38.00
CA GLU A 364 -10.87 33.22 38.13
C GLU A 364 -10.80 31.72 37.86
N ARG A 365 -11.88 30.98 38.14
CA ARG A 365 -12.00 29.57 37.75
C ARG A 365 -12.21 29.43 36.24
N ALA A 366 -12.91 30.38 35.61
CA ALA A 366 -13.09 30.43 34.16
C ALA A 366 -11.75 30.62 33.45
N LYS A 367 -10.91 31.57 33.91
CA LYS A 367 -9.55 31.78 33.38
C LYS A 367 -8.70 30.51 33.42
N ARG A 368 -8.63 29.85 34.59
CA ARG A 368 -7.87 28.60 34.74
C ARG A 368 -8.41 27.47 33.86
N ALA A 369 -9.71 27.45 33.60
CA ALA A 369 -10.28 26.49 32.67
C ALA A 369 -9.83 26.78 31.23
N VAL A 370 -9.84 28.05 30.81
CA VAL A 370 -9.38 28.45 29.47
C VAL A 370 -7.91 28.15 29.29
N GLU A 371 -7.04 28.58 30.20
CA GLU A 371 -5.59 28.31 30.16
C GLU A 371 -5.33 26.82 29.87
N LYS A 372 -5.89 25.96 30.72
CA LYS A 372 -5.79 24.51 30.58
C LYS A 372 -6.28 23.98 29.23
N TYR A 373 -7.50 24.31 28.81
CA TYR A 373 -8.08 23.72 27.60
C TYR A 373 -7.50 24.32 26.33
N ALA A 374 -7.04 25.57 26.38
CA ALA A 374 -6.34 26.20 25.29
C ALA A 374 -4.96 25.57 25.08
N ASP A 375 -4.27 25.18 26.16
CA ASP A 375 -3.05 24.37 26.10
C ASP A 375 -3.30 22.98 25.51
N ALA A 376 -4.30 22.24 26.01
CA ALA A 376 -4.64 20.92 25.50
C ALA A 376 -5.10 20.92 24.03
N ILE A 377 -5.65 22.04 23.54
CA ILE A 377 -5.93 22.22 22.10
C ILE A 377 -4.65 22.61 21.35
N GLY A 378 -3.76 23.37 21.97
CA GLY A 378 -2.48 23.78 21.40
C GLY A 378 -1.53 22.62 21.12
N SER A 379 -1.72 21.48 21.79
CA SER A 379 -0.98 20.24 21.53
C SER A 379 -1.60 19.40 20.41
N LEU A 380 -2.73 19.78 19.82
CA LEU A 380 -3.26 19.06 18.67
C LEU A 380 -2.49 19.43 17.39
N PRO A 381 -2.37 18.51 16.40
CA PRO A 381 -1.83 18.87 15.10
C PRO A 381 -2.71 19.94 14.43
N TRP A 382 -2.10 20.82 13.64
CA TRP A 382 -2.78 21.93 12.98
C TRP A 382 -4.05 21.54 12.21
N ILE A 383 -4.03 20.40 11.53
CA ILE A 383 -5.21 19.88 10.84
C ILE A 383 -6.43 19.80 11.78
N LEU A 384 -6.24 19.39 13.03
CA LEU A 384 -7.32 19.25 14.02
C LEU A 384 -7.68 20.57 14.70
N ILE A 385 -6.70 21.43 14.99
CA ILE A 385 -6.97 22.79 15.50
C ILE A 385 -7.82 23.55 14.47
N GLY A 386 -7.57 23.34 13.17
CA GLY A 386 -8.35 23.93 12.09
C GLY A 386 -9.84 23.59 12.15
N GLU A 387 -10.19 22.40 12.62
CA GLU A 387 -11.57 21.91 12.70
C GLU A 387 -12.37 22.48 13.88
N ILE A 388 -11.74 23.11 14.87
CA ILE A 388 -12.41 23.61 16.08
C ILE A 388 -12.78 25.08 15.89
N ASP A 389 -14.08 25.38 15.85
CA ASP A 389 -14.60 26.74 15.74
C ASP A 389 -14.63 27.47 17.09
N ASP A 390 -15.14 26.77 18.10
CA ASP A 390 -15.26 27.30 19.46
C ASP A 390 -15.21 26.18 20.51
N VAL A 391 -15.04 26.58 21.77
CA VAL A 391 -14.98 25.67 22.92
C VAL A 391 -15.99 26.08 23.97
N ALA A 392 -16.96 25.22 24.24
CA ALA A 392 -17.97 25.43 25.27
C ALA A 392 -17.56 24.73 26.57
N ILE A 393 -17.43 25.48 27.67
CA ILE A 393 -16.95 24.93 28.96
C ILE A 393 -18.05 25.01 30.03
N HIS A 394 -18.44 23.85 30.54
CA HIS A 394 -19.48 23.67 31.56
C HIS A 394 -18.92 22.99 32.82
N LEU A 395 -19.52 23.23 33.98
CA LEU A 395 -19.35 22.39 35.16
C LEU A 395 -20.16 21.10 34.98
N GLY A 396 -19.60 19.97 35.40
CA GLY A 396 -20.34 18.71 35.34
C GLY A 396 -19.45 17.51 35.04
N LYS A 397 -20.11 16.34 35.00
CA LYS A 397 -19.45 15.03 34.88
C LYS A 397 -19.66 14.35 33.52
N LYS A 398 -20.27 15.03 32.54
CA LYS A 398 -20.45 14.47 31.19
C LYS A 398 -19.10 14.36 30.46
N ALA A 399 -18.98 13.37 29.59
CA ALA A 399 -17.80 13.24 28.74
C ALA A 399 -17.70 14.43 27.76
N PRO A 400 -16.48 14.86 27.38
CA PRO A 400 -16.31 15.83 26.32
C PRO A 400 -16.91 15.34 25.00
N ARG A 401 -17.35 16.28 24.14
CA ARG A 401 -17.98 16.00 22.85
C ARG A 401 -17.55 17.01 21.81
N PHE A 402 -17.58 16.61 20.55
CA PHE A 402 -17.48 17.53 19.42
C PHE A 402 -18.83 17.57 18.71
N ARG A 403 -19.34 18.77 18.44
CA ARG A 403 -20.64 18.97 17.80
C ARG A 403 -20.68 20.31 17.10
N ASP A 404 -21.08 20.30 15.82
CA ASP A 404 -21.38 21.51 15.04
C ASP A 404 -20.24 22.56 15.10
N GLY A 405 -18.98 22.09 14.98
CA GLY A 405 -17.76 22.91 15.07
C GLY A 405 -17.27 23.16 16.50
N SER A 406 -18.11 22.93 17.52
CA SER A 406 -17.81 23.22 18.92
C SER A 406 -17.22 22.02 19.67
N LEU A 407 -16.13 22.24 20.40
CA LEU A 407 -15.63 21.31 21.41
C LEU A 407 -16.29 21.60 22.77
N ILE A 408 -17.15 20.70 23.24
CA ILE A 408 -17.93 20.85 24.46
C ILE A 408 -17.27 20.07 25.60
N VAL A 409 -16.83 20.77 26.64
CA VAL A 409 -16.05 20.23 27.74
C VAL A 409 -16.77 20.42 29.07
N HIS A 410 -16.77 19.38 29.91
CA HIS A 410 -17.29 19.46 31.27
C HIS A 410 -16.18 19.32 32.28
N ALA A 411 -15.89 20.36 33.05
CA ALA A 411 -14.62 20.43 33.75
C ALA A 411 -14.44 19.36 34.83
N ASN A 412 -15.47 18.93 35.56
CA ASN A 412 -15.25 17.88 36.58
C ASN A 412 -14.85 16.55 35.94
N ARG A 413 -15.39 16.21 34.77
CA ARG A 413 -14.96 15.01 34.03
C ARG A 413 -13.59 15.22 33.39
N ALA A 414 -13.35 16.36 32.77
CA ALA A 414 -12.07 16.65 32.15
C ALA A 414 -10.92 16.78 33.17
N PHE A 415 -11.19 17.21 34.41
CA PHE A 415 -10.23 17.14 35.52
C PHE A 415 -9.94 15.70 35.92
N ALA A 416 -10.94 14.81 35.91
CA ALA A 416 -10.69 13.39 36.16
C ALA A 416 -9.86 12.75 35.03
N LEU A 417 -10.06 13.17 33.78
CA LEU A 417 -9.27 12.70 32.64
C LEU A 417 -7.83 13.21 32.70
N LEU A 418 -7.62 14.47 33.08
CA LEU A 418 -6.28 14.99 33.34
C LEU A 418 -5.51 14.16 34.36
N LYS A 419 -6.14 13.74 35.46
CA LYS A 419 -5.44 12.91 36.46
C LYS A 419 -4.98 11.55 35.93
N ASN A 420 -5.46 11.17 34.75
CA ASN A 420 -5.06 9.96 34.06
C ASN A 420 -4.26 10.27 32.78
N ASP A 421 -3.96 11.55 32.53
CA ASP A 421 -3.18 12.07 31.42
C ASP A 421 -3.57 11.54 30.04
N VAL A 422 -4.85 11.74 29.70
CA VAL A 422 -5.47 11.28 28.43
C VAL A 422 -6.39 12.33 27.78
N LEU A 423 -6.32 13.59 28.20
CA LEU A 423 -7.28 14.62 27.76
C LEU A 423 -7.03 15.00 26.29
N GLU A 424 -5.78 15.16 25.93
CA GLU A 424 -5.26 15.58 24.64
C GLU A 424 -5.59 14.52 23.58
N GLU A 425 -5.36 13.24 23.84
CA GLU A 425 -5.71 12.14 22.93
C GLU A 425 -7.23 12.03 22.73
N ILE A 426 -8.02 12.31 23.78
CA ILE A 426 -9.48 12.39 23.64
C ILE A 426 -9.86 13.56 22.74
N PHE A 427 -9.17 14.69 22.85
CA PHE A 427 -9.40 15.86 21.98
C PHE A 427 -8.99 15.58 20.54
N VAL A 428 -7.87 14.89 20.28
CA VAL A 428 -7.49 14.39 18.95
C VAL A 428 -8.66 13.61 18.35
N ARG A 429 -9.14 12.59 19.05
CA ARG A 429 -10.23 11.76 18.55
C ARG A 429 -11.51 12.56 18.29
N LEU A 430 -11.88 13.48 19.19
CA LEU A 430 -13.08 14.29 19.03
C LEU A 430 -12.98 15.27 17.85
N ALA A 431 -11.82 15.89 17.67
CA ALA A 431 -11.56 16.82 16.58
C ALA A 431 -11.42 16.14 15.21
N THR A 432 -11.26 14.81 15.15
CA THR A 432 -11.29 14.07 13.87
C THR A 432 -12.69 13.96 13.26
N LYS A 433 -13.76 14.32 13.97
CA LYS A 433 -15.14 14.13 13.47
C LYS A 433 -15.39 14.83 12.12
N PRO A 434 -15.00 16.10 11.89
CA PRO A 434 -15.11 16.72 10.57
C PRO A 434 -14.22 16.07 9.50
N LEU A 435 -13.06 15.53 9.89
CA LEU A 435 -12.23 14.75 8.96
C LEU A 435 -12.93 13.46 8.54
N HIS A 436 -13.53 12.73 9.49
CA HIS A 436 -14.32 11.54 9.19
C HIS A 436 -15.44 11.87 8.19
N GLU A 437 -16.15 12.99 8.34
CA GLU A 437 -17.20 13.41 7.41
C GLU A 437 -16.68 13.67 5.99
N ARG A 438 -15.45 14.19 5.85
CA ARG A 438 -14.80 14.42 4.54
C ARG A 438 -14.22 13.16 3.92
N TYR A 439 -13.57 12.32 4.72
CA TYR A 439 -12.69 11.26 4.24
C TYR A 439 -13.28 9.86 4.36
N ALA A 440 -14.11 9.59 5.36
CA ALA A 440 -14.55 8.22 5.64
C ALA A 440 -15.59 7.68 4.64
N GLN A 441 -16.13 8.54 3.78
CA GLN A 441 -16.99 8.14 2.66
C GLN A 441 -16.21 7.88 1.37
N SER A 442 -14.88 8.10 1.38
CA SER A 442 -14.06 7.89 0.19
C SER A 442 -13.93 6.40 -0.16
N PRO A 443 -13.88 6.04 -1.45
CA PRO A 443 -13.55 4.69 -1.90
C PRO A 443 -12.19 4.21 -1.36
N GLU A 444 -11.25 5.14 -1.18
CA GLU A 444 -9.90 4.89 -0.66
C GLU A 444 -9.96 4.43 0.80
N TRP A 445 -10.67 5.16 1.67
CA TRP A 445 -10.87 4.76 3.06
C TRP A 445 -11.61 3.43 3.17
N THR A 446 -12.68 3.26 2.39
CA THR A 446 -13.47 2.03 2.37
C THR A 446 -12.60 0.83 1.99
N SER A 447 -11.80 0.97 0.92
CA SER A 447 -10.87 -0.07 0.50
C SER A 447 -9.78 -0.34 1.53
N ALA A 448 -9.28 0.68 2.24
CA ALA A 448 -8.25 0.49 3.27
C ALA A 448 -8.81 -0.31 4.45
N LYS A 449 -9.99 0.06 4.95
CA LYS A 449 -10.69 -0.66 6.01
C LYS A 449 -10.98 -2.11 5.63
N ASP A 450 -11.46 -2.34 4.40
CA ASP A 450 -11.83 -3.68 3.93
C ASP A 450 -10.61 -4.59 3.75
N ARG A 451 -9.44 -4.03 3.40
CA ARG A 451 -8.18 -4.80 3.32
C ARG A 451 -7.55 -5.08 4.67
N ASP A 452 -7.66 -4.15 5.62
CA ASP A 452 -7.19 -4.40 6.97
C ASP A 452 -8.03 -5.49 7.64
N GLY A 453 -9.36 -5.46 7.46
CA GLY A 453 -10.27 -6.48 8.01
C GLY A 453 -10.31 -6.56 9.55
N ALA A 454 -9.55 -5.71 10.25
CA ALA A 454 -9.38 -5.66 11.70
C ALA A 454 -9.85 -4.32 12.27
N PHE A 455 -9.82 -4.14 13.58
CA PHE A 455 -9.96 -2.82 14.22
C PHE A 455 -8.78 -2.60 15.15
N VAL A 456 -8.26 -1.36 15.19
CA VAL A 456 -7.12 -1.04 16.07
C VAL A 456 -7.51 -1.06 17.55
N SER A 457 -8.79 -0.88 17.89
CA SER A 457 -9.26 -0.97 19.28
C SER A 457 -10.71 -1.46 19.43
N ASP A 458 -11.08 -1.98 20.61
CA ASP A 458 -12.46 -2.36 20.94
C ASP A 458 -13.41 -1.17 20.73
N PHE A 459 -12.94 0.04 21.05
CA PHE A 459 -13.72 1.25 20.85
C PHE A 459 -13.93 1.58 19.37
N ALA A 460 -12.95 1.31 18.51
CA ALA A 460 -13.05 1.51 17.07
C ALA A 460 -14.23 0.71 16.47
N THR A 461 -14.53 -0.47 17.01
CA THR A 461 -15.64 -1.35 16.54
C THR A 461 -17.04 -0.73 16.65
N ARG A 462 -17.22 0.34 17.44
CA ARG A 462 -18.56 0.85 17.82
C ARG A 462 -19.29 1.57 16.69
N SER A 463 -18.55 2.17 15.76
CA SER A 463 -19.08 2.96 14.65
C SER A 463 -17.97 3.34 13.66
N HIS A 464 -18.35 3.73 12.44
CA HIS A 464 -17.40 4.27 11.45
C HIS A 464 -16.65 5.51 11.97
N GLU A 465 -17.32 6.37 12.75
CA GLU A 465 -16.72 7.57 13.34
C GLU A 465 -15.64 7.21 14.36
N THR A 466 -15.94 6.27 15.25
CA THR A 466 -14.97 5.81 16.25
C THR A 466 -13.81 5.05 15.62
N ASP A 467 -14.06 4.29 14.54
CA ASP A 467 -13.01 3.61 13.78
C ASP A 467 -12.02 4.60 13.15
N PHE A 468 -12.55 5.61 12.46
CA PHE A 468 -11.71 6.65 11.85
C PHE A 468 -10.90 7.39 12.90
N GLY A 469 -11.52 7.84 14.00
CA GLY A 469 -10.83 8.61 15.03
C GLY A 469 -9.78 7.81 15.82
N GLU A 470 -10.04 6.54 16.12
CA GLU A 470 -9.04 5.67 16.78
C GLU A 470 -7.91 5.30 15.80
N SER A 471 -8.22 5.04 14.53
CA SER A 471 -7.20 4.77 13.50
C SER A 471 -6.32 6.00 13.25
N PHE A 472 -6.90 7.21 13.22
CA PHE A 472 -6.14 8.46 13.06
C PHE A 472 -5.20 8.68 14.24
N LEU A 473 -5.68 8.52 15.48
CA LEU A 473 -4.83 8.64 16.67
C LEU A 473 -3.71 7.59 16.64
N ALA A 474 -4.01 6.34 16.28
CA ALA A 474 -3.01 5.27 16.24
C ALA A 474 -1.93 5.55 15.19
N TRP A 475 -2.34 5.99 14.00
CA TRP A 475 -1.44 6.45 12.94
C TRP A 475 -0.58 7.62 13.40
N MET A 476 -1.18 8.69 13.93
CA MET A 476 -0.46 9.87 14.42
C MET A 476 0.62 9.47 15.42
N LEU A 477 0.26 8.64 16.41
CA LEU A 477 1.19 8.16 17.42
C LEU A 477 2.32 7.32 16.78
N ALA A 478 1.99 6.35 15.91
CA ALA A 478 2.96 5.46 15.28
C ALA A 478 3.94 6.18 14.35
N ARG A 479 3.48 7.26 13.71
CA ARG A 479 4.24 7.97 12.67
C ARG A 479 5.04 9.14 13.19
N TYR A 480 4.46 9.95 14.08
CA TYR A 480 5.09 11.19 14.52
C TYR A 480 5.56 11.18 15.97
N LEU A 481 5.06 10.25 16.79
CA LEU A 481 5.44 10.13 18.19
C LEU A 481 5.91 8.69 18.54
N PRO A 482 6.76 8.05 17.70
CA PRO A 482 7.09 6.64 17.87
C PRO A 482 7.78 6.35 19.21
N ASP A 483 8.62 7.27 19.70
CA ASP A 483 9.35 7.12 20.96
C ASP A 483 8.45 7.26 22.19
N ARG A 484 7.26 7.84 22.00
CA ARG A 484 6.25 7.97 23.05
C ARG A 484 5.30 6.78 23.09
N ILE A 485 5.41 5.81 22.18
CA ILE A 485 4.67 4.54 22.26
C ILE A 485 5.60 3.46 22.84
N ARG A 486 5.12 2.73 23.86
CA ARG A 486 5.92 1.67 24.50
C ARG A 486 6.11 0.43 23.58
N GLY A 487 7.37 0.10 23.27
CA GLY A 487 7.79 -1.22 22.78
C GLY A 487 7.12 -1.71 21.49
N SER A 488 6.68 -2.97 21.47
CA SER A 488 6.04 -3.64 20.31
C SER A 488 4.66 -3.07 19.92
N ARG A 489 4.12 -2.08 20.63
CA ARG A 489 2.79 -1.52 20.32
C ARG A 489 2.77 -0.75 19.00
N LYS A 490 3.89 -0.13 18.61
CA LYS A 490 4.01 0.49 17.29
C LYS A 490 3.87 -0.55 16.19
N SER A 491 4.60 -1.67 16.29
CA SER A 491 4.46 -2.75 15.32
C SER A 491 3.04 -3.30 15.36
N THR A 492 2.44 -3.52 16.54
CA THR A 492 1.02 -3.91 16.64
C THR A 492 0.08 -2.97 15.89
N VAL A 493 0.25 -1.64 15.96
CA VAL A 493 -0.56 -0.69 15.19
C VAL A 493 -0.29 -0.84 13.68
N THR A 494 0.98 -0.85 13.26
CA THR A 494 1.34 -0.99 11.84
C THR A 494 0.91 -2.30 11.24
N ASP A 495 0.81 -3.33 12.08
CA ASP A 495 0.42 -4.66 11.74
C ASP A 495 -1.12 -4.78 11.70
N THR A 496 -1.84 -4.18 12.64
CA THR A 496 -3.31 -4.30 12.69
C THR A 496 -4.01 -3.52 11.58
N ILE A 497 -3.51 -2.32 11.24
CA ILE A 497 -4.18 -1.41 10.31
C ILE A 497 -3.26 -0.81 9.22
N PRO A 498 -2.43 -1.62 8.52
CA PRO A 498 -1.42 -1.13 7.59
C PRO A 498 -2.00 -0.31 6.43
N ASN A 499 -3.18 -0.69 5.91
CA ASN A 499 -3.79 0.00 4.79
C ASN A 499 -4.41 1.33 5.22
N ARG A 500 -4.97 1.43 6.43
CA ARG A 500 -5.44 2.71 6.97
C ARG A 500 -4.31 3.67 7.33
N ILE A 501 -3.18 3.16 7.83
CA ILE A 501 -1.96 3.96 8.01
C ILE A 501 -1.54 4.57 6.68
N ARG A 502 -1.48 3.74 5.63
CA ARG A 502 -1.18 4.20 4.28
C ARG A 502 -2.18 5.25 3.79
N PHE A 503 -3.47 5.02 4.03
CA PHE A 503 -4.51 5.98 3.67
C PHE A 503 -4.23 7.36 4.28
N PHE A 504 -3.87 7.43 5.57
CA PHE A 504 -3.55 8.69 6.22
C PHE A 504 -2.23 9.30 5.74
N ASP A 505 -1.20 8.49 5.48
CA ASP A 505 0.06 8.93 4.88
C ASP A 505 -0.18 9.64 3.53
N ASP A 506 -1.17 9.18 2.75
CA ASP A 506 -1.52 9.74 1.44
C ASP A 506 -2.34 11.06 1.51
N GLN A 507 -2.80 11.52 2.69
CA GLN A 507 -3.64 12.73 2.81
C GLN A 507 -2.89 14.05 2.99
N ASP A 508 -1.57 14.02 3.17
CA ASP A 508 -0.71 15.19 3.41
C ASP A 508 -1.26 16.17 4.46
N PHE A 509 -1.63 15.62 5.63
CA PHE A 509 -2.20 16.45 6.70
C PHE A 509 -1.19 17.44 7.28
N GLY A 510 -1.67 18.64 7.63
CA GLY A 510 -0.91 19.61 8.40
C GLY A 510 -0.65 19.13 9.82
N MET A 511 0.43 18.37 10.03
CA MET A 511 0.72 17.68 11.29
C MET A 511 1.63 18.46 12.25
N TRP A 512 1.98 19.72 11.94
CA TRP A 512 2.73 20.58 12.85
C TRP A 512 2.04 20.67 14.22
N PRO A 513 2.77 20.60 15.34
CA PRO A 513 4.24 20.64 15.48
C PRO A 513 4.96 19.29 15.28
N TYR A 514 4.24 18.22 14.95
CA TYR A 514 4.79 16.87 14.97
C TYR A 514 5.56 16.46 13.72
N ASN A 515 5.48 17.22 12.63
CA ASN A 515 6.17 16.94 11.37
C ASN A 515 7.49 17.71 11.17
N GLU A 516 7.94 18.53 12.13
CA GLU A 516 9.22 19.26 12.04
C GLU A 516 10.46 18.39 12.34
N PHE A 517 10.29 17.12 12.74
CA PHE A 517 11.39 16.24 13.12
C PHE A 517 11.69 15.09 12.13
N THR A 518 11.02 15.05 10.97
CA THR A 518 11.39 14.08 9.92
C THR A 518 12.25 14.78 8.88
N ASN A 519 13.54 14.91 9.17
CA ASN A 519 14.59 15.13 8.18
C ASN A 519 14.93 13.83 7.46
#